data_AF-A0A960FQV6-F1
#
_entry.id   AF-A0A960FQV6-F1
#
_cell.length_a   1.000
_cell.length_b   1.000
_cell.length_c   1.000
_cell.angle_alpha   90.00
_cell.angle_beta   90.00
_cell.angle_gamma   90.00
#
_symmetry.space_group_name_H-M   'P 1'
#
loop_
_entity.id
_entity.type
_entity.pdbx_description
1 polymer ?
#
loop_
_entity_poly.entity_id
_entity_poly.type
_entity_poly.pdbx_seq_one_letter_code
_entity_poly.pdbx_strand_id
1 'polypeptide(L)'
;MATIETVKGPLDTSDLGPTLMHEHVFVLSPEILQNHPEYWDEEERVADAVVKLRQLKDAGIDTIVDPTVLGFGRYLPRVQEIAAHFFF
;
A
#
# COMPACT_ATOMS: atom_id res chain seq x y z
N MET A 1 -4.54 -4.29 25.44
CA MET A 1 -3.73 -4.83 24.32
C MET A 1 -3.07 -3.65 23.62
N ALA A 2 -1.93 -3.86 22.98
CA ALA A 2 -1.26 -2.80 22.23
C ALA A 2 -1.93 -2.68 20.85
N THR A 3 -2.12 -1.46 20.37
CA THR A 3 -2.68 -1.19 19.04
C THR A 3 -1.62 -0.56 18.15
N ILE A 4 -1.78 -0.72 16.84
CA ILE A 4 -0.98 -0.07 15.81
C ILE A 4 -1.90 0.61 14.79
N GLU A 5 -1.51 1.80 14.32
CA GLU A 5 -2.26 2.51 13.29
C GLU A 5 -1.98 1.90 11.91
N THR A 6 -3.04 1.63 11.14
CA THR A 6 -2.97 1.23 9.73
C THR A 6 -3.68 2.27 8.86
N VAL A 7 -3.57 2.15 7.54
CA VAL A 7 -4.33 3.01 6.61
C VAL A 7 -5.85 2.82 6.69
N LYS A 8 -6.31 1.70 7.28
CA LYS A 8 -7.73 1.40 7.56
C LYS A 8 -8.13 1.74 9.01
N GLY A 9 -7.24 2.32 9.81
CA GLY A 9 -7.44 2.64 11.22
C GLY A 9 -6.68 1.71 12.18
N PRO A 10 -6.94 1.83 13.50
CA PRO A 10 -6.23 1.05 14.52
C PRO A 10 -6.50 -0.46 14.39
N LEU A 11 -5.46 -1.27 14.58
CA LEU A 11 -5.50 -2.74 14.63
C LEU A 11 -4.90 -3.23 15.96
N ASP A 12 -5.43 -4.31 16.52
CA ASP A 12 -4.75 -4.98 17.65
C ASP A 12 -3.46 -5.65 17.15
N THR A 13 -2.37 -5.48 17.89
CA THR A 13 -1.09 -6.12 17.54
C THR A 13 -1.17 -7.65 17.46
N SER A 14 -2.15 -8.30 18.11
CA SER A 14 -2.37 -9.75 17.94
C SER A 14 -2.86 -10.14 16.55
N ASP A 15 -3.45 -9.21 15.80
CA ASP A 15 -4.13 -9.46 14.53
C ASP A 15 -3.24 -9.13 13.31
N LEU A 16 -1.98 -8.76 13.53
CA LEU A 16 -1.03 -8.44 12.45
C LEU A 16 -0.75 -9.61 11.50
N GLY A 17 -0.77 -10.83 12.03
CA GLY A 17 -0.40 -12.04 11.28
C GLY A 17 1.03 -11.99 10.71
N PRO A 18 1.38 -12.88 9.75
CA PRO A 18 2.66 -12.82 9.06
C PRO A 18 2.84 -11.48 8.35
N THR A 19 3.89 -10.76 8.72
CA THR A 19 4.11 -9.37 8.32
C THR A 19 5.41 -9.21 7.53
N LEU A 20 5.34 -8.57 6.35
CA LEU A 20 6.52 -8.08 5.65
C LEU A 20 6.84 -6.66 6.13
N MET A 21 7.94 -6.51 6.85
CA MET A 21 8.27 -5.27 7.59
C MET A 21 8.80 -4.14 6.71
N HIS A 22 9.08 -4.37 5.43
CA HIS A 22 9.58 -3.35 4.51
C HIS A 22 9.20 -3.70 3.07
N GLU A 23 8.09 -3.14 2.59
CA GLU A 23 7.66 -3.27 1.19
C GLU A 23 7.25 -1.91 0.64
N HIS A 24 7.20 -1.72 -0.67
CA HIS A 24 6.71 -0.46 -1.25
C HIS A 24 5.54 -0.76 -2.18
N VAL A 25 4.38 -0.13 -1.97
CA VAL A 25 3.26 -0.25 -2.92
C VAL A 25 3.61 0.52 -4.19
N PHE A 26 4.15 1.75 -4.04
CA PHE A 26 4.69 2.53 -5.16
C PHE A 26 5.92 3.33 -4.73
N VAL A 27 6.88 3.44 -5.64
CA VAL A 27 8.00 4.37 -5.53
C VAL A 27 7.98 5.27 -6.75
N LEU A 28 7.67 6.55 -6.55
CA LEU A 28 7.44 7.50 -7.63
C LEU A 28 8.18 8.81 -7.37
N SER A 29 8.50 9.55 -8.43
CA SER A 29 8.92 10.94 -8.33
C SER A 29 7.72 11.85 -8.61
N PRO A 30 7.25 12.65 -7.65
CA PRO A 30 6.17 13.62 -7.89
C PRO A 30 6.48 14.60 -9.03
N GLU A 31 7.75 14.98 -9.20
CA GLU A 31 8.18 15.85 -10.29
C GLU A 31 8.05 15.17 -11.66
N ILE A 32 8.39 13.88 -11.75
CA ILE A 32 8.19 13.12 -13.00
C ILE A 32 6.70 12.98 -13.28
N LEU A 33 5.87 12.63 -12.29
CA LEU A 33 4.42 12.54 -12.49
C LEU A 33 3.80 13.86 -12.98
N GLN A 34 4.30 14.99 -12.48
CA GLN A 34 3.82 16.31 -12.86
C GLN A 34 4.25 16.71 -14.28
N ASN A 35 5.48 16.40 -14.68
CA ASN A 35 6.05 16.86 -15.95
C ASN A 35 5.95 15.83 -17.08
N HIS A 36 5.75 14.56 -16.75
CA HIS A 36 5.64 13.43 -17.67
C HIS A 36 4.47 12.50 -17.29
N PRO A 37 3.23 13.01 -17.28
CA PRO A 37 2.05 12.22 -16.90
C PRO A 37 1.82 11.01 -17.82
N GLU A 38 2.34 11.01 -19.04
CA GLU A 38 2.24 9.91 -20.01
C GLU A 38 2.85 8.59 -19.52
N TYR A 39 3.71 8.62 -18.50
CA TYR A 39 4.31 7.42 -17.91
C TYR A 39 3.50 6.83 -16.76
N TRP A 40 2.37 7.45 -16.39
CA TRP A 40 1.59 7.04 -15.23
C TRP A 40 0.10 7.01 -15.54
N ASP A 41 -0.46 5.80 -15.51
CA ASP A 41 -1.89 5.56 -15.48
C ASP A 41 -2.30 5.15 -14.05
N GLU A 42 -3.06 6.00 -13.37
CA GLU A 42 -3.45 5.77 -11.97
C GLU A 42 -4.32 4.51 -11.83
N GLU A 43 -5.31 4.34 -12.71
CA GLU A 43 -6.29 3.26 -12.62
C GLU A 43 -5.62 1.90 -12.90
N GLU A 44 -4.79 1.83 -13.94
CA GLU A 44 -4.03 0.62 -14.28
C GLU A 44 -3.12 0.20 -13.12
N ARG A 45 -2.43 1.17 -12.50
CA ARG A 45 -1.43 0.91 -11.46
C ARG A 45 -2.08 0.54 -10.13
N VAL A 46 -3.22 1.14 -9.79
CA VAL A 46 -4.03 0.72 -8.65
C VAL A 46 -4.52 -0.72 -8.85
N ALA A 47 -5.04 -1.06 -10.03
CA ALA A 47 -5.51 -2.41 -10.33
C ALA A 47 -4.39 -3.45 -10.23
N ASP A 48 -3.20 -3.18 -10.77
CA ASP A 48 -2.02 -4.04 -10.67
C ASP A 48 -1.59 -4.24 -9.20
N ALA A 49 -1.54 -3.17 -8.41
CA ALA A 49 -1.20 -3.25 -6.99
C ALA A 49 -2.21 -4.13 -6.21
N VAL A 50 -3.51 -3.99 -6.47
CA VAL A 50 -4.53 -4.84 -5.85
C VAL A 50 -4.31 -6.32 -6.20
N VAL A 51 -4.01 -6.64 -7.46
CA VAL A 51 -3.74 -8.03 -7.88
C VAL A 51 -2.53 -8.61 -7.13
N LYS A 52 -1.42 -7.86 -7.06
CA LYS A 52 -0.20 -8.31 -6.36
C LYS A 52 -0.41 -8.49 -4.85
N LEU A 53 -1.12 -7.56 -4.21
CA LEU A 53 -1.43 -7.65 -2.78
C LEU A 53 -2.39 -8.82 -2.47
N ARG A 54 -3.32 -9.16 -3.38
CA ARG A 54 -4.12 -10.39 -3.26
C ARG A 54 -3.25 -11.64 -3.34
N GLN A 55 -2.26 -11.68 -4.24
CA GLN A 55 -1.33 -12.80 -4.33
C GLN A 55 -0.51 -12.97 -3.04
N LEU A 56 -0.08 -11.87 -2.42
CA LEU A 56 0.58 -11.92 -1.10
C LEU A 56 -0.36 -12.49 -0.02
N LYS A 57 -1.62 -12.05 -0.02
CA LYS A 57 -2.64 -12.58 0.90
C LYS A 57 -2.88 -14.07 0.70
N ASP A 58 -3.02 -14.52 -0.54
CA ASP A 58 -3.20 -15.94 -0.89
C ASP A 58 -1.97 -16.79 -0.51
N ALA A 59 -0.78 -16.17 -0.47
CA ALA A 59 0.45 -16.79 0.01
C ALA A 59 0.59 -16.80 1.55
N GLY A 60 -0.40 -16.27 2.29
CA GLY A 60 -0.44 -16.27 3.75
C GLY A 60 0.23 -15.07 4.43
N ILE A 61 0.49 -13.98 3.69
CA ILE A 61 0.93 -12.70 4.27
C ILE A 61 -0.29 -11.86 4.62
N ASP A 62 -0.36 -11.40 5.86
CA ASP A 62 -1.51 -10.64 6.36
C ASP A 62 -1.28 -9.14 6.34
N THR A 63 -0.03 -8.71 6.62
CA THR A 63 0.32 -7.29 6.74
C THR A 63 1.59 -6.95 5.98
N ILE A 64 1.64 -5.75 5.41
CA ILE A 64 2.89 -5.13 4.95
C ILE A 64 3.09 -3.79 5.67
N VAL A 65 4.34 -3.41 5.86
CA VAL A 65 4.72 -2.06 6.29
C VAL A 65 5.30 -1.34 5.08
N ASP A 66 4.66 -0.25 4.67
CA ASP A 66 5.10 0.58 3.55
C ASP A 66 5.90 1.81 4.04
N PRO A 67 7.25 1.82 3.93
CA PRO A 67 8.08 2.94 4.34
C PRO A 67 8.28 3.96 3.21
N THR A 68 7.39 4.01 2.21
CA THR A 68 7.36 5.09 1.23
C THR A 68 7.04 6.39 1.95
N VAL A 69 7.99 7.33 1.95
CA VAL A 69 7.92 8.61 2.67
C VAL A 69 8.05 9.79 1.71
N LEU A 70 8.17 11.00 2.26
CA LEU A 70 8.51 12.19 1.48
C LEU A 70 9.80 11.94 0.68
N GLY A 71 9.80 12.34 -0.59
CA GLY A 71 10.89 12.06 -1.54
C GLY A 71 10.72 10.78 -2.36
N PHE A 72 9.84 9.85 -1.94
CA PHE A 72 9.58 8.58 -2.64
C PHE A 72 8.18 8.47 -3.25
N GLY A 73 7.44 9.59 -3.31
CA GLY A 73 6.14 9.62 -3.98
C GLY A 73 4.96 9.15 -3.12
N ARG A 74 5.08 9.17 -1.79
CA ARG A 74 3.99 8.83 -0.87
C ARG A 74 2.74 9.67 -1.18
N TYR A 75 1.62 8.99 -1.45
CA TYR A 75 0.29 9.59 -1.59
C TYR A 75 -0.75 8.71 -0.90
N LEU A 76 -1.19 9.12 0.29
CA LEU A 76 -2.08 8.32 1.15
C LEU A 76 -3.45 7.99 0.53
N PRO A 77 -4.13 8.90 -0.21
CA PRO A 77 -5.43 8.59 -0.81
C PRO A 77 -5.39 7.34 -1.70
N ARG A 78 -4.34 7.16 -2.51
CA ARG A 78 -4.15 5.95 -3.34
C ARG A 78 -3.97 4.69 -2.51
N VAL A 79 -3.20 4.75 -1.43
CA VAL A 79 -2.99 3.59 -0.55
C VAL A 79 -4.29 3.23 0.18
N GLN A 80 -5.09 4.23 0.57
CA GLN A 80 -6.41 4.02 1.16
C GLN A 80 -7.40 3.40 0.17
N GLU A 81 -7.39 3.87 -1.08
CA GLU A 81 -8.18 3.27 -2.17
C GLU A 81 -7.83 1.79 -2.35
N ILE A 82 -6.55 1.47 -2.50
CA ILE A 82 -6.09 0.08 -2.60
C ILE A 82 -6.54 -0.75 -1.40
N ALA A 83 -6.37 -0.23 -0.18
CA ALA A 83 -6.76 -0.92 1.04
C ALA A 83 -8.28 -1.17 1.13
N ALA A 84 -9.11 -0.33 0.49
CA ALA A 84 -10.56 -0.51 0.46
C ALA A 84 -11.01 -1.73 -0.36
N HIS A 85 -10.15 -2.31 -1.20
CA HIS A 85 -10.44 -3.56 -1.92
C HIS A 85 -10.34 -4.83 -1.04
N PHE A 86 -9.90 -4.70 0.22
CA PHE A 86 -9.66 -5.81 1.14
C PHE A 86 -10.64 -5.71 2.33
N PHE A 87 -11.59 -6.65 2.40
CA PHE A 87 -12.64 -6.72 3.43
C PHE A 87 -12.35 -7.84 4.42
N PHE A 88 -11.30 -7.64 5.20
CA PHE A 88 -10.96 -8.43 6.37
C PHE A 88 -10.25 -7.51 7.37
#